data_AF-A0A933Q9W9-F1
#
_entry.id   AF-A0A933Q9W9-F1
#
_cell.length_a   1.000
_cell.length_b   1.000
_cell.length_c   1.000
_cell.angle_alpha   90.00
_cell.angle_beta   90.00
_cell.angle_gamma   90.00
#
_symmetry.space_group_name_H-M   'P 1'
#
loop_
_entity.id
_entity.type
_entity.pdbx_description
1 polymer ?
#
loop_
_entity_poly.entity_id
_entity_poly.type
_entity_poly.pdbx_seq_one_letter_code
_entity_poly.pdbx_strand_id
1 'polypeptide(L)'
;MSAIAKLGVTVSNPVPITIEAQSYAEYIALLHLQAETLRKAIAVLNLENPGGVNERLAEVQTSLAAVVGSTQASLHEHLRLARDQGLRFAIAQPGNPAHH
;
A
#
# COMPACT_ATOMS: atom_id res chain seq x y z
N MET A 1 -18.74 -11.28 -3.14
CA MET A 1 -18.40 -10.82 -1.76
C MET A 1 -17.16 -9.95 -1.84
N SER A 2 -17.15 -8.78 -1.20
CA SER A 2 -15.98 -7.89 -1.20
C SER A 2 -14.81 -8.52 -0.42
N ALA A 3 -13.57 -8.15 -0.75
CA ALA A 3 -12.38 -8.69 -0.09
C ALA A 3 -12.39 -8.45 1.44
N ILE A 4 -12.96 -7.33 1.89
CA ILE A 4 -13.10 -7.01 3.32
C ILE A 4 -14.13 -7.88 4.05
N ALA A 5 -15.16 -8.37 3.35
CA ALA A 5 -16.14 -9.28 3.97
C ALA A 5 -15.51 -10.61 4.38
N LYS A 6 -14.47 -11.06 3.65
CA LYS A 6 -13.68 -12.25 4.03
C LYS A 6 -12.86 -12.04 5.31
N LEU A 7 -12.64 -10.79 5.72
CA LEU A 7 -11.97 -10.42 6.96
C LEU A 7 -12.95 -10.20 8.13
N GLY A 8 -14.24 -10.54 7.95
CA GLY A 8 -15.29 -10.29 8.94
C GLY A 8 -15.73 -8.83 9.03
N VAL A 9 -15.30 -7.98 8.09
CA VAL A 9 -15.65 -6.56 8.05
C VAL A 9 -16.79 -6.34 7.06
N THR A 10 -17.90 -5.80 7.56
CA THR A 10 -19.02 -5.36 6.73
C THR A 10 -19.04 -3.84 6.68
N VAL A 11 -19.16 -3.29 5.48
CA VAL A 11 -19.34 -1.85 5.25
C VAL A 11 -20.70 -1.64 4.62
N SER A 12 -21.54 -0.84 5.25
CA SER A 12 -22.77 -0.32 4.67
C SER A 12 -22.73 1.20 4.75
N ASN A 13 -23.20 1.87 3.70
CA ASN A 13 -23.30 3.32 3.71
C ASN A 13 -24.59 3.74 3.02
N PRO A 14 -25.61 4.21 3.76
CA PRO A 14 -26.90 4.56 3.20
C PRO A 14 -26.91 5.92 2.48
N VAL A 15 -25.88 6.75 2.67
CA VAL A 15 -25.77 8.11 2.11
C VAL A 15 -24.33 8.43 1.69
N PRO A 16 -24.10 9.39 0.77
CA PRO A 16 -22.73 9.83 0.45
C PRO A 16 -21.99 10.37 1.69
N ILE A 17 -20.71 10.01 1.83
CA ILE A 17 -19.81 10.59 2.84
C ILE A 17 -18.82 11.54 2.19
N THR A 18 -18.49 12.62 2.89
CA THR A 18 -17.42 13.54 2.50
C THR A 18 -16.19 13.23 3.33
N ILE A 19 -15.04 13.03 2.68
CA ILE A 19 -13.76 12.83 3.34
C ILE A 19 -12.94 14.10 3.16
N GLU A 20 -12.36 14.60 4.25
CA GLU A 20 -11.46 15.76 4.18
C GLU A 20 -10.20 15.42 3.37
N ALA A 21 -9.76 16.37 2.54
CA ALA A 21 -8.60 16.18 1.68
C ALA A 21 -7.34 15.81 2.49
N GLN A 22 -7.17 16.37 3.68
CA GLN A 22 -6.07 16.06 4.58
C GLN A 22 -6.12 14.62 5.07
N SER A 23 -7.27 14.14 5.57
CA SER A 23 -7.42 12.75 6.00
C SER A 23 -7.18 11.76 4.87
N TYR A 24 -7.61 12.11 3.65
CA TYR A 24 -7.34 11.31 2.48
C TYR A 24 -5.85 11.30 2.12
N ALA A 25 -5.17 12.44 2.22
CA ALA A 25 -3.73 12.54 1.99
C ALA A 25 -2.91 11.71 2.99
N GLU A 26 -3.30 11.71 4.27
CA GLU A 26 -2.69 10.87 5.31
C GLU A 26 -2.87 9.38 5.01
N TYR A 27 -4.04 8.98 4.51
CA TYR A 27 -4.28 7.61 4.08
C TYR A 27 -3.37 7.20 2.91
N ILE A 28 -3.20 8.07 1.90
CA ILE A 28 -2.26 7.83 0.80
C ILE A 28 -0.82 7.71 1.32
N ALA A 29 -0.41 8.60 2.23
CA ALA A 29 0.92 8.55 2.85
C ALA A 29 1.15 7.25 3.63
N LEU A 30 0.13 6.78 4.37
CA LEU A 30 0.17 5.51 5.09
C LEU A 30 0.36 4.33 4.13
N LEU A 31 -0.42 4.25 3.05
CA LEU A 31 -0.29 3.19 2.04
C LEU A 31 1.11 3.18 1.40
N HIS A 32 1.64 4.37 1.11
CA HIS A 32 3.00 4.50 0.57
C HIS A 32 4.06 3.99 1.56
N LEU A 33 3.99 4.43 2.83
CA LEU A 33 4.91 4.00 3.88
C LEU A 33 4.83 2.48 4.12
N GLN A 34 3.63 1.90 4.10
CA GLN A 34 3.42 0.46 4.25
C GLN A 34 4.09 -0.32 3.11
N ALA A 35 3.88 0.12 1.85
CA ALA A 35 4.51 -0.52 0.71
C ALA A 35 6.04 -0.46 0.78
N GLU A 36 6.62 0.69 1.15
CA GLU A 36 8.07 0.85 1.35
C GLU A 36 8.62 -0.02 2.48
N THR A 37 7.91 -0.07 3.62
CA THR A 37 8.32 -0.88 4.78
C THR A 37 8.34 -2.37 4.43
N LEU A 38 7.31 -2.85 3.75
CA LEU A 38 7.21 -4.23 3.33
C LEU A 38 8.27 -4.59 2.27
N ARG A 39 8.57 -3.68 1.32
CA ARG A 39 9.68 -3.87 0.37
C ARG A 39 11.03 -4.03 1.09
N LYS A 40 11.30 -3.20 2.10
CA LYS A 40 12.53 -3.31 2.92
C LYS A 40 12.58 -4.64 3.65
N ALA A 41 11.46 -5.09 4.24
CA ALA A 41 11.40 -6.39 4.90
C ALA A 41 11.68 -7.56 3.94
N ILE A 42 11.11 -7.54 2.73
CA ILE A 42 11.40 -8.54 1.69
C ILE A 42 12.88 -8.51 1.30
N ALA A 43 13.47 -7.32 1.15
CA ALA A 43 14.89 -7.19 0.82
C ALA A 43 15.78 -7.82 1.89
N VAL A 44 15.49 -7.57 3.18
CA VAL A 44 16.20 -8.21 4.30
C VAL A 44 16.02 -9.73 4.25
N LEU A 45 14.78 -10.21 4.08
CA LEU A 45 14.54 -11.66 4.01
C LEU A 45 15.28 -12.34 2.84
N ASN A 46 15.41 -11.67 1.70
CA ASN A 46 16.18 -12.19 0.57
C ASN A 46 17.67 -12.35 0.89
N LEU A 47 18.21 -11.47 1.75
CA LEU A 47 19.59 -11.56 2.22
C LEU A 47 19.75 -12.67 3.28
N GLU A 48 18.77 -12.82 4.16
CA GLU A 48 18.78 -13.82 5.24
C GLU A 48 18.41 -15.25 4.77
N ASN A 49 17.75 -15.39 3.63
CA ASN A 49 17.37 -16.67 3.04
C ASN A 49 17.88 -16.83 1.60
N PRO A 50 19.21 -16.79 1.38
CA PRO A 50 19.77 -16.89 0.05
C PRO A 50 19.44 -18.25 -0.56
N GLY A 51 18.87 -18.24 -1.77
CA GLY A 51 18.49 -19.47 -2.47
C GLY A 51 17.25 -20.19 -1.93
N GLY A 52 16.52 -19.61 -0.97
CA GLY A 52 15.26 -20.19 -0.47
C GLY A 52 15.43 -21.45 0.36
N VAL A 53 16.63 -21.68 0.92
CA VAL A 53 16.97 -22.92 1.66
C VAL A 53 16.11 -23.10 2.91
N ASN A 54 15.72 -22.00 3.56
CA ASN A 54 14.77 -22.03 4.66
C ASN A 54 13.34 -21.87 4.12
N GLU A 55 12.61 -22.98 4.06
CA GLU A 55 11.23 -23.02 3.55
C GLU A 55 10.27 -22.12 4.33
N ARG A 56 10.44 -22.01 5.66
CA ARG A 56 9.59 -21.14 6.49
C ARG A 56 9.81 -19.66 6.16
N LEU A 57 11.06 -19.26 5.89
CA LEU A 57 11.36 -17.90 5.44
C LEU A 57 10.83 -17.66 4.03
N ALA A 58 10.90 -18.65 3.14
CA ALA A 58 10.35 -18.57 1.78
C ALA A 58 8.82 -18.39 1.77
N GLU A 59 8.10 -19.07 2.68
CA GLU A 59 6.66 -18.91 2.87
C GLU A 59 6.31 -17.48 3.34
N VAL A 60 7.07 -16.97 4.32
CA VAL A 60 6.91 -15.58 4.80
C VAL A 60 7.20 -14.57 3.70
N GLN A 61 8.27 -14.77 2.92
CA GLN A 61 8.60 -13.91 1.77
C GLN A 61 7.47 -13.88 0.75
N THR A 62 6.89 -15.04 0.41
CA THR A 62 5.77 -15.14 -0.54
C THR A 62 4.54 -14.40 -0.02
N SER A 63 4.23 -14.57 1.27
CA SER A 63 3.10 -13.88 1.91
C SER A 63 3.30 -12.36 1.91
N LEU A 64 4.50 -11.88 2.26
CA LEU A 64 4.81 -10.45 2.24
C LEU A 64 4.79 -9.87 0.82
N ALA A 65 5.27 -10.61 -0.18
CA ALA A 65 5.22 -10.19 -1.57
C ALA A 65 3.77 -9.99 -2.06
N ALA A 66 2.86 -10.89 -1.69
CA ALA A 66 1.44 -10.75 -1.98
C ALA A 66 0.83 -9.51 -1.30
N VAL A 67 1.19 -9.24 -0.04
CA VAL A 67 0.73 -8.04 0.69
C VAL A 67 1.27 -6.77 0.03
N VAL A 68 2.55 -6.71 -0.33
CA VAL A 68 3.13 -5.57 -1.07
C VAL A 68 2.36 -5.30 -2.37
N GLY A 69 2.10 -6.34 -3.16
CA GLY A 69 1.35 -6.21 -4.40
C GLY A 69 -0.06 -5.64 -4.19
N SER A 70 -0.77 -6.13 -3.17
CA SER A 70 -2.10 -5.65 -2.80
C SER A 70 -2.09 -4.20 -2.31
N THR A 71 -1.13 -3.83 -1.45
CA THR A 71 -0.98 -2.45 -0.93
C THR A 71 -0.66 -1.49 -2.07
N GLN A 72 0.22 -1.86 -3.00
CA GLN A 72 0.55 -1.03 -4.17
C GLN A 72 -0.62 -0.88 -5.14
N ALA A 73 -1.36 -1.96 -5.41
CA ALA A 73 -2.56 -1.91 -6.24
C ALA A 73 -3.60 -0.95 -5.63
N SER A 74 -3.81 -1.04 -4.32
CA SER A 74 -4.72 -0.15 -3.58
C SER A 74 -4.25 1.31 -3.65
N LEU A 75 -2.95 1.56 -3.43
CA LEU A 75 -2.36 2.89 -3.54
C LEU A 75 -2.57 3.48 -4.94
N HIS A 76 -2.27 2.72 -6.00
CA HIS A 76 -2.46 3.19 -7.37
C HIS A 76 -3.93 3.51 -7.68
N GLU A 77 -4.86 2.66 -7.25
CA GLU A 77 -6.28 2.89 -7.47
C GLU A 77 -6.77 4.14 -6.73
N HIS A 78 -6.36 4.33 -5.48
CA HIS A 78 -6.70 5.54 -4.74
C HIS A 78 -6.08 6.80 -5.34
N LEU A 79 -4.81 6.76 -5.77
CA LEU A 79 -4.19 7.88 -6.49
C LEU A 79 -4.94 8.20 -7.80
N ARG A 80 -5.40 7.18 -8.54
CA ARG A 80 -6.22 7.36 -9.74
C ARG A 80 -7.54 8.05 -9.41
N LEU A 81 -8.28 7.55 -8.42
CA LEU A 81 -9.55 8.13 -7.98
C LEU A 81 -9.39 9.57 -7.51
N ALA A 82 -8.31 9.87 -6.77
CA ALA A 82 -8.02 11.20 -6.29
C ALA A 82 -7.73 12.17 -7.44
N ARG A 83 -6.96 11.73 -8.44
CA ARG A 83 -6.68 12.51 -9.65
C ARG A 83 -7.96 12.85 -10.40
N ASP A 84 -8.86 11.88 -10.54
CA ASP A 84 -10.15 12.04 -11.21
C ASP A 84 -11.07 13.01 -10.44
N GLN A 85 -10.85 13.18 -9.13
CA GLN A 85 -11.53 14.16 -8.27
C GLN A 85 -10.77 15.49 -8.12
N GLY A 86 -9.67 15.69 -8.86
CA GLY A 86 -8.92 16.94 -8.87
C GLY A 86 -7.81 17.06 -7.82
N LEU A 87 -7.63 16.08 -6.93
CA LEU A 87 -6.49 16.03 -6.02
C LEU A 87 -5.20 15.70 -6.81
N ARG A 88 -4.07 16.22 -6.35
CA ARG A 88 -2.75 16.00 -6.96
C ARG A 88 -1.76 15.62 -5.87
N PHE A 89 -1.05 14.52 -6.07
CA PHE A 89 0.00 14.05 -5.17
C PHE A 89 1.34 14.21 -5.87
N ALA A 90 2.26 14.95 -5.23
CA ALA A 90 3.66 14.98 -5.62
C ALA A 90 4.42 14.03 -4.70
N ILE A 91 4.68 12.80 -5.15
CA ILE A 91 5.50 11.85 -4.42
C ILE A 91 6.96 12.12 -4.81
N ALA A 92 7.68 12.85 -3.96
CA ALA A 92 9.11 13.06 -4.15
C ALA A 92 9.84 11.72 -3.98
N GLN A 93 10.70 11.36 -4.94
CA GLN A 93 11.63 10.27 -4.72
C GLN A 93 12.67 10.70 -3.67
N PRO A 94 13.06 9.82 -2.73
CA PRO A 94 14.15 10.12 -1.81
C PRO A 94 15.39 10.49 -2.63
N GLY A 95 15.84 11.75 -2.54
CA GLY A 95 17.01 12.26 -3.26
C GLY A 95 16.74 13.23 -4.41
N ASN A 96 15.48 13.51 -4.77
CA ASN A 96 15.16 14.56 -5.75
C ASN A 96 14.15 15.57 -5.16
N PRO A 97 14.60 16.70 -4.59
CA PRO A 97 13.69 17.72 -4.10
C PRO A 97 12.93 18.29 -5.31
N ALA A 98 11.60 18.13 -5.30
CA ALA A 98 10.74 18.70 -6.32
C ALA A 98 10.98 20.22 -6.38
N HIS A 99 11.50 20.70 -7.51
CA HIS A 99 11.64 22.12 -7.76
C HIS A 99 10.24 22.73 -7.90
N HIS A 100 9.96 23.70 -7.04
CA HIS A 100 8.78 24.57 -7.03
C HIS A 100 8.66 25.39 -8.32
#